data_AF-A0A7Y5BZA7-F1
#
_entry.id   AF-A0A7Y5BZA7-F1
#
_cell.length_a   1.000
_cell.length_b   1.000
_cell.length_c   1.000
_cell.angle_alpha   90.00
_cell.angle_beta   90.00
_cell.angle_gamma   90.00
#
_symmetry.space_group_name_H-M   'P 1'
#
loop_
_entity.id
_entity.type
_entity.pdbx_description
1 polymer ?
#
loop_
_entity_poly.entity_id
_entity_poly.type
_entity_poly.pdbx_seq_one_letter_code
_entity_poly.pdbx_strand_id
1 'polypeptide(L)'
;MKQAYLITEGVSDQEILKTVITPHLLSRVDFVAGAGRYSAQSLARSILATEQVPVALVLDADTVVATAVREQFDLLKTSLHQASPGGQFEIFLAEPEIEVLLIQDWDFIKHLAGRDEFSPLEVEFAQLHPKKFLLSLLEHEPYPVVLRNLLKQISPKTVEIIQKHPLVNGLNTFLLSTITQSAYRPIGQMAGVHLHTM
;
A
#
# COMPACT_ATOMS: atom_id res chain seq x y z
N MET A 1 -0.34 -19.32 9.07
CA MET A 1 -1.33 -18.35 9.59
C MET A 1 -0.96 -16.97 9.08
N LYS A 2 -1.96 -16.17 8.74
CA LYS A 2 -1.79 -14.79 8.26
C LYS A 2 -1.29 -13.93 9.41
N GLN A 3 -0.27 -13.11 9.18
CA GLN A 3 0.35 -12.30 10.24
C GLN A 3 -0.03 -10.82 10.15
N ALA A 4 -0.42 -10.35 8.96
CA ALA A 4 -1.01 -9.03 8.73
C ALA A 4 -1.86 -9.04 7.45
N TYR A 5 -2.73 -8.05 7.29
CA TYR A 5 -3.40 -7.76 6.02
C TYR A 5 -2.90 -6.44 5.44
N LEU A 6 -2.82 -6.39 4.12
CA LEU A 6 -2.61 -5.18 3.34
C LEU A 6 -3.81 -5.02 2.41
N ILE A 7 -4.52 -3.89 2.56
CA ILE A 7 -5.77 -3.62 1.84
C ILE A 7 -5.55 -2.44 0.90
N THR A 8 -6.06 -2.57 -0.33
CA THR A 8 -5.93 -1.59 -1.42
C THR A 8 -7.28 -1.26 -2.04
N GLU A 9 -7.39 -0.18 -2.80
CA GLU A 9 -8.63 0.18 -3.49
C GLU A 9 -8.98 -0.79 -4.60
N GLY A 10 -7.98 -1.26 -5.35
CA GLY A 10 -8.18 -2.18 -6.45
C GLY A 10 -7.04 -3.17 -6.67
N VAL A 11 -7.26 -4.05 -7.65
CA VAL A 11 -6.31 -5.10 -8.02
C VAL A 11 -5.01 -4.50 -8.58
N SER A 12 -5.08 -3.38 -9.29
CA SER A 12 -3.90 -2.70 -9.84
C SER A 12 -2.92 -2.27 -8.73
N ASP A 13 -3.43 -1.60 -7.70
CA ASP A 13 -2.61 -1.11 -6.57
C ASP A 13 -2.01 -2.31 -5.80
N GLN A 14 -2.78 -3.39 -5.68
CA GLN A 14 -2.30 -4.65 -5.11
C GLN A 14 -1.12 -5.22 -5.91
N GLU A 15 -1.18 -5.21 -7.24
CA GLU A 15 -0.09 -5.67 -8.11
C GLU A 15 1.15 -4.79 -7.98
N ILE A 16 0.98 -3.46 -7.92
CA ILE A 16 2.07 -2.50 -7.68
C ILE A 16 2.76 -2.81 -6.35
N LEU A 17 1.99 -2.90 -5.27
CA LEU A 17 2.56 -3.13 -3.93
C LEU A 17 3.23 -4.49 -3.81
N LYS A 18 2.67 -5.56 -4.38
CA LYS A 18 3.33 -6.88 -4.41
C LYS A 18 4.69 -6.85 -5.10
N THR A 19 4.87 -5.94 -6.07
CA THR A 19 6.13 -5.80 -6.81
C THR A 19 7.20 -5.08 -5.97
N VAL A 20 6.80 -4.13 -5.13
CA VAL A 20 7.74 -3.23 -4.42
C VAL A 20 7.92 -3.55 -2.95
N ILE A 21 7.00 -4.29 -2.33
CA ILE A 21 7.14 -4.75 -0.94
C ILE A 21 8.34 -5.69 -0.79
N THR A 22 8.98 -5.65 0.38
CA THR A 22 10.15 -6.48 0.64
C THR A 22 9.80 -7.98 0.49
N PRO A 23 10.53 -8.78 -0.31
CA PRO A 23 10.10 -10.12 -0.70
C PRO A 23 9.77 -11.08 0.45
N HIS A 24 10.49 -11.00 1.57
CA HIS A 24 10.26 -11.89 2.72
C HIS A 24 8.96 -11.59 3.49
N LEU A 25 8.34 -10.43 3.26
CA LEU A 25 7.03 -10.05 3.82
C LEU A 25 5.87 -10.65 3.02
N LEU A 26 6.06 -10.93 1.72
CA LEU A 26 4.99 -11.36 0.82
C LEU A 26 4.27 -12.65 1.26
N SER A 27 4.99 -13.57 1.91
CA SER A 27 4.41 -14.83 2.42
C SER A 27 3.70 -14.71 3.76
N ARG A 28 3.80 -13.55 4.42
CA ARG A 28 3.28 -13.29 5.78
C ARG A 28 2.12 -12.29 5.78
N VAL A 29 1.93 -11.61 4.66
CA VAL A 29 0.93 -10.56 4.47
C VAL A 29 -0.12 -11.03 3.49
N ASP A 30 -1.37 -10.94 3.89
CA ASP A 30 -2.50 -11.20 3.02
C ASP A 30 -2.92 -9.92 2.31
N PHE A 31 -2.76 -9.91 0.99
CA PHE A 31 -3.12 -8.77 0.16
C PHE A 31 -4.59 -8.89 -0.28
N VAL A 32 -5.38 -7.87 0.02
CA VAL A 32 -6.81 -7.81 -0.31
C VAL A 32 -7.08 -6.54 -1.13
N ALA A 33 -7.64 -6.72 -2.31
CA ALA A 33 -8.12 -5.61 -3.13
C ALA A 33 -9.61 -5.36 -2.85
N GLY A 34 -9.97 -4.11 -2.64
CA GLY A 34 -11.36 -3.66 -2.63
C GLY A 34 -11.95 -3.58 -4.05
N ALA A 35 -13.21 -3.17 -4.10
CA ALA A 35 -13.87 -2.70 -5.32
C ALA A 35 -13.98 -1.17 -5.31
N GLY A 36 -12.87 -0.50 -5.01
CA GLY A 36 -12.74 0.94 -4.82
C GLY A 36 -12.61 1.37 -3.35
N ARG A 37 -12.34 2.66 -3.15
CA ARG A 37 -12.09 3.31 -1.86
C ARG A 37 -13.01 2.88 -0.70
N TYR A 38 -14.33 3.00 -0.86
CA TYR A 38 -15.27 2.68 0.21
C TYR A 38 -15.29 1.20 0.56
N SER A 39 -15.12 0.33 -0.44
CA SER A 39 -15.04 -1.12 -0.24
C SER A 39 -13.78 -1.49 0.54
N ALA A 40 -12.62 -0.91 0.19
CA ALA A 40 -11.37 -1.10 0.90
C ALA A 40 -11.46 -0.67 2.38
N GLN A 41 -12.04 0.51 2.65
CA GLN A 41 -12.27 0.98 4.02
C GLN A 41 -13.19 0.04 4.81
N SER A 42 -14.29 -0.42 4.20
CA SER A 42 -15.21 -1.34 4.85
C SER A 42 -14.52 -2.67 5.18
N LEU A 43 -13.74 -3.22 4.25
CA LEU A 43 -12.97 -4.45 4.45
C LEU A 43 -11.96 -4.30 5.59
N ALA A 44 -11.24 -3.18 5.64
CA ALA A 44 -10.29 -2.89 6.72
C ALA A 44 -10.97 -2.88 8.09
N ARG A 45 -12.13 -2.22 8.20
CA ARG A 45 -12.90 -2.19 9.45
C ARG A 45 -13.39 -3.58 9.85
N SER A 46 -13.91 -4.35 8.90
CA SER A 46 -14.38 -5.71 9.16
C SER A 46 -13.24 -6.61 9.65
N ILE A 47 -12.10 -6.62 8.96
CA ILE A 47 -10.93 -7.42 9.34
C ILE A 47 -10.41 -7.01 10.73
N LEU A 48 -10.31 -5.71 11.00
CA LEU A 48 -9.88 -5.21 12.31
C LEU A 48 -10.84 -5.62 13.44
N ALA A 49 -12.14 -5.69 13.17
CA ALA A 49 -13.14 -6.08 14.15
C ALA A 49 -13.18 -7.59 14.40
N THR A 50 -12.93 -8.41 13.37
CA THR A 50 -13.12 -9.88 13.45
C THR A 50 -11.84 -10.67 13.67
N GLU A 51 -10.72 -10.26 13.05
CA GLU A 51 -9.50 -11.09 13.00
C GLU A 51 -8.45 -10.67 14.04
N GLN A 52 -8.54 -9.45 14.60
CA GLN A 52 -7.57 -8.88 15.55
C GLN A 52 -6.09 -8.97 15.09
N VAL A 53 -5.87 -9.00 13.78
CA VAL A 53 -4.53 -8.96 13.18
C VAL A 53 -4.23 -7.55 12.64
N PRO A 54 -2.94 -7.19 12.53
CA PRO A 54 -2.52 -5.92 11.96
C PRO A 54 -3.08 -5.66 10.56
N VAL A 55 -3.54 -4.43 10.30
CA VAL A 55 -4.04 -4.01 8.98
C VAL A 55 -3.31 -2.77 8.48
N ALA A 56 -2.68 -2.87 7.31
CA ALA A 56 -2.26 -1.71 6.53
C ALA A 56 -3.35 -1.37 5.51
N LEU A 57 -3.87 -0.15 5.54
CA LEU A 57 -4.80 0.35 4.52
C LEU A 57 -4.06 1.33 3.61
N VAL A 58 -3.96 0.99 2.33
CA VAL A 58 -3.33 1.83 1.31
C VAL A 58 -4.40 2.35 0.36
N LEU A 59 -4.50 3.66 0.21
CA LEU A 59 -5.48 4.34 -0.64
C LEU A 59 -4.80 5.45 -1.43
N ASP A 60 -5.42 5.86 -2.53
CA ASP A 60 -5.02 7.08 -3.23
C ASP A 60 -5.52 8.31 -2.45
N ALA A 61 -4.80 9.41 -2.51
CA ALA A 61 -5.23 10.67 -1.92
C ALA A 61 -6.11 11.48 -2.87
N ASP A 62 -6.04 11.20 -4.17
CA ASP A 62 -6.67 11.93 -5.27
C ASP A 62 -6.27 13.42 -5.33
N THR A 63 -5.25 13.81 -4.57
CA THR A 63 -4.81 15.20 -4.41
C THR A 63 -3.38 15.26 -3.88
N VAL A 64 -2.71 16.38 -4.15
CA VAL A 64 -1.42 16.75 -3.56
C VAL A 64 -1.55 17.89 -2.54
N VAL A 65 -2.79 18.35 -2.29
CA VAL A 65 -3.06 19.45 -1.36
C VAL A 65 -2.98 18.92 0.07
N ALA A 66 -1.91 19.26 0.78
CA ALA A 66 -1.59 18.73 2.10
C ALA A 66 -2.73 18.81 3.13
N THR A 67 -3.55 19.88 3.11
CA THR A 67 -4.70 20.01 4.03
C THR A 67 -5.77 18.97 3.73
N ALA A 68 -6.08 18.72 2.46
CA ALA A 68 -7.05 17.72 2.05
C ALA A 68 -6.55 16.30 2.36
N VAL A 69 -5.26 16.01 2.14
CA VAL A 69 -4.66 14.71 2.50
C VAL A 69 -4.76 14.47 4.00
N ARG A 70 -4.46 15.48 4.82
CA ARG A 70 -4.55 15.39 6.29
C ARG A 70 -5.97 15.15 6.76
N GLU A 71 -6.94 15.86 6.20
CA GLU A 71 -8.36 15.67 6.54
C GLU A 71 -8.82 14.24 6.20
N GLN A 72 -8.45 13.72 5.02
CA GLN A 72 -8.74 12.34 4.65
C GLN A 72 -8.13 11.34 5.63
N PHE A 73 -6.86 11.55 6.01
CA PHE A 73 -6.17 10.70 6.98
C PHE A 73 -6.88 10.70 8.33
N ASP A 74 -7.24 11.87 8.86
CA ASP A 74 -7.89 12.01 10.18
C ASP A 74 -9.28 11.33 10.19
N LEU A 75 -10.04 11.46 9.10
CA LEU A 75 -11.33 10.79 8.92
C LEU A 75 -11.18 9.26 8.89
N LEU A 76 -10.25 8.74 8.08
CA LEU A 76 -9.98 7.31 7.98
C LEU A 76 -9.53 6.73 9.31
N LYS A 77 -8.59 7.42 9.98
CA LYS A 77 -8.04 7.01 11.27
C LYS A 77 -9.12 6.93 12.33
N THR A 78 -10.00 7.92 12.39
CA THR A 78 -11.16 7.90 13.29
C THR A 78 -12.07 6.71 12.99
N SER A 79 -12.36 6.45 11.71
CA SER A 79 -13.23 5.35 11.29
C SER A 79 -12.67 3.96 11.65
N LEU A 80 -11.37 3.74 11.44
CA LEU A 80 -10.70 2.49 11.78
C LEU A 80 -10.58 2.30 13.29
N HIS A 81 -10.24 3.35 14.06
CA HIS A 81 -10.21 3.27 15.52
C HIS A 81 -11.57 2.91 16.13
N GLN A 82 -12.66 3.43 15.57
CA GLN A 82 -14.01 3.06 16.02
C GLN A 82 -14.35 1.59 15.77
N ALA A 83 -13.82 0.99 14.71
CA ALA A 83 -14.06 -0.42 14.39
C ALA A 83 -13.29 -1.37 15.32
N SER A 84 -12.10 -0.98 15.79
CA SER A 84 -11.28 -1.79 16.69
C SER A 84 -10.46 -0.90 17.63
N PRO A 85 -11.02 -0.53 18.80
CA PRO A 85 -10.29 0.21 19.82
C PRO A 85 -9.08 -0.61 20.30
N GLY A 86 -7.87 -0.12 20.04
CA GLY A 86 -6.62 -0.83 20.36
C GLY A 86 -6.15 -1.82 19.28
N GLY A 87 -6.86 -1.94 18.16
CA GLY A 87 -6.39 -2.68 16.99
C GLY A 87 -5.13 -2.06 16.39
N GLN A 88 -4.21 -2.89 15.90
CA GLN A 88 -3.00 -2.43 15.22
C GLN A 88 -3.33 -2.13 13.76
N PHE A 89 -3.30 -0.87 13.35
CA PHE A 89 -3.45 -0.50 11.95
C PHE A 89 -2.60 0.72 11.60
N GLU A 90 -2.36 0.89 10.31
CA GLU A 90 -1.73 2.09 9.76
C GLU A 90 -2.39 2.44 8.43
N ILE A 91 -2.48 3.74 8.13
CA ILE A 91 -3.07 4.26 6.90
C ILE A 91 -1.97 4.89 6.06
N PHE A 92 -1.89 4.50 4.79
CA PHE A 92 -0.96 5.05 3.83
C PHE A 92 -1.76 5.67 2.69
N LEU A 93 -1.60 6.98 2.51
CA LEU A 93 -2.19 7.70 1.38
C LEU A 93 -1.10 7.91 0.33
N ALA A 94 -1.33 7.43 -0.88
CA ALA A 94 -0.49 7.73 -2.02
C ALA A 94 -0.88 9.10 -2.59
N GLU A 95 0.08 10.01 -2.71
CA GLU A 95 -0.17 11.37 -3.18
C GLU A 95 0.32 11.55 -4.63
N PRO A 96 -0.56 11.83 -5.60
CA PRO A 96 -2.03 11.74 -5.54
C PRO A 96 -2.56 10.30 -5.72
N GLU A 97 -1.83 9.47 -6.45
CA GLU A 97 -2.20 8.09 -6.79
C GLU A 97 -0.98 7.17 -6.63
N ILE A 98 -1.19 5.88 -6.36
CA ILE A 98 -0.14 4.90 -6.09
C ILE A 98 0.86 4.73 -7.24
N GLU A 99 0.45 5.03 -8.47
CA GLU A 99 1.31 5.01 -9.65
C GLU A 99 2.50 5.98 -9.52
N VAL A 100 2.46 6.96 -8.61
CA VAL A 100 3.60 7.83 -8.27
C VAL A 100 4.84 7.02 -7.88
N LEU A 101 4.64 5.81 -7.34
CA LEU A 101 5.72 4.88 -7.01
C LEU A 101 6.48 4.42 -8.26
N LEU A 102 5.81 4.23 -9.38
CA LEU A 102 6.40 3.69 -10.60
C LEU A 102 7.26 4.72 -11.34
N ILE A 103 7.04 6.01 -11.08
CA ILE A 103 7.77 7.14 -11.70
C ILE A 103 8.93 7.67 -10.85
N GLN A 104 9.33 6.95 -9.80
CA GLN A 104 10.47 7.34 -8.94
C GLN A 104 11.83 7.15 -9.63
N ASP A 105 11.92 6.18 -10.55
CA ASP A 105 13.12 5.90 -11.33
C ASP A 105 12.97 6.47 -12.74
N TRP A 106 13.39 7.73 -12.91
CA TRP A 106 13.30 8.41 -14.20
C TRP A 106 14.16 7.76 -15.29
N ASP A 107 15.23 7.06 -14.94
CA ASP A 107 16.02 6.31 -15.92
C ASP A 107 15.23 5.12 -16.47
N PHE A 108 14.48 4.42 -15.61
CA PHE A 108 13.53 3.39 -16.03
C PHE A 108 12.43 3.96 -16.93
N ILE A 109 11.83 5.10 -16.56
CA ILE A 109 10.77 5.74 -17.37
C ILE A 109 11.30 6.19 -18.75
N LYS A 110 12.51 6.73 -18.82
CA LYS A 110 13.19 7.08 -20.08
C LYS A 110 13.40 5.86 -20.97
N HIS A 111 13.91 4.78 -20.39
CA HIS A 111 14.10 3.52 -21.10
C HIS A 111 12.77 2.95 -21.62
N LEU A 112 11.72 2.96 -20.78
CA LEU A 112 10.38 2.50 -21.13
C LEU A 112 9.78 3.31 -22.30
N ALA A 113 9.99 4.62 -22.29
CA ALA A 113 9.48 5.52 -23.33
C ALA A 113 10.35 5.56 -24.60
N GLY A 114 11.54 4.94 -24.59
CA GLY A 114 12.50 5.06 -25.68
C GLY A 114 12.98 6.50 -25.92
N ARG A 115 13.05 7.31 -24.86
CA ARG A 115 13.40 8.74 -24.91
C ARG A 115 14.45 9.07 -23.85
N ASP A 116 15.39 9.94 -24.19
CA ASP A 116 16.48 10.32 -23.26
C ASP A 116 16.06 11.39 -22.25
N GLU A 117 15.03 12.18 -22.57
CA GLU A 117 14.62 13.35 -21.77
C GLU A 117 13.11 13.58 -21.79
N PHE A 118 12.63 14.13 -20.66
CA PHE A 118 11.29 14.65 -20.47
C PHE A 118 11.40 16.14 -20.12
N SER A 119 10.51 16.94 -20.70
CA SER A 119 10.41 18.36 -20.39
C SER A 119 9.97 18.60 -18.94
N PRO A 120 10.26 19.76 -18.34
CA PRO A 120 9.78 20.09 -16.99
C PRO A 120 8.26 19.96 -16.84
N LEU A 121 7.50 20.28 -17.89
CA LEU A 121 6.04 20.15 -17.89
C LEU A 121 5.58 18.69 -17.88
N GLU A 122 6.26 17.81 -18.62
CA GLU A 122 5.98 16.35 -18.58
C GLU A 122 6.30 15.77 -17.20
N VAL A 123 7.41 16.21 -16.58
CA VAL A 123 7.78 15.81 -15.21
C VAL A 123 6.73 16.26 -14.21
N GLU A 124 6.30 17.53 -14.27
CA GLU A 124 5.23 18.05 -13.41
C GLU A 124 3.91 17.30 -13.62
N PHE A 125 3.54 17.08 -14.88
CA PHE A 125 2.34 16.30 -15.24
C PHE A 125 2.39 14.87 -14.69
N ALA A 126 3.55 14.21 -14.75
CA ALA A 126 3.73 12.89 -14.19
C ALA A 126 3.53 12.87 -12.66
N GLN A 127 4.00 13.89 -11.95
CA GLN A 127 3.82 13.97 -10.49
C GLN A 127 2.35 14.23 -10.11
N LEU A 128 1.62 15.04 -10.89
CA LEU A 128 0.23 15.39 -10.61
C LEU A 128 -0.77 14.34 -11.12
N HIS A 129 -0.42 13.60 -12.16
CA HIS A 129 -1.31 12.65 -12.84
C HIS A 129 -0.54 11.38 -13.26
N PRO A 130 0.07 10.64 -12.31
CA PRO A 130 1.00 9.56 -12.61
C PRO A 130 0.37 8.47 -13.48
N LYS A 131 -0.86 8.05 -13.21
CA LYS A 131 -1.54 7.05 -14.02
C LYS A 131 -1.80 7.52 -15.46
N LYS A 132 -2.24 8.77 -15.63
CA LYS A 132 -2.47 9.35 -16.97
C LYS A 132 -1.16 9.49 -17.74
N PHE A 133 -0.09 9.88 -17.05
CA PHE A 133 1.24 9.95 -17.63
C PHE A 133 1.70 8.57 -18.10
N LEU A 134 1.62 7.54 -17.26
CA LEU A 134 2.00 6.17 -17.65
C LEU A 134 1.19 5.65 -18.84
N LEU A 135 -0.12 5.92 -18.87
CA LEU A 135 -0.97 5.60 -20.02
C LEU A 135 -0.58 6.36 -21.30
N SER A 136 -0.08 7.59 -21.16
CA SER A 136 0.39 8.37 -22.32
C SER A 136 1.69 7.83 -22.92
N LEU A 137 2.49 7.08 -22.16
CA LEU A 137 3.73 6.47 -22.64
C LEU A 137 3.51 5.16 -23.41
N LEU A 138 2.41 4.46 -23.11
CA LEU A 138 2.16 3.10 -23.58
C LEU A 138 0.82 3.11 -24.33
N GLU A 139 0.91 3.35 -25.65
CA GLU A 139 -0.18 3.48 -26.64
C GLU A 139 -1.45 2.67 -26.30
N HIS A 140 -2.65 3.29 -26.43
CA HIS A 140 -4.06 2.82 -26.43
C HIS A 140 -4.49 1.49 -25.75
N GLU A 141 -3.62 0.81 -25.02
CA GLU A 141 -3.89 -0.44 -24.33
C GLU A 141 -4.68 -0.17 -23.04
N PRO A 142 -5.58 -1.09 -22.64
CA PRO A 142 -6.27 -0.96 -21.37
C PRO A 142 -5.27 -0.90 -20.19
N TYR A 143 -5.56 -0.06 -19.20
CA TYR A 143 -4.67 0.17 -18.06
C TYR A 143 -4.15 -1.12 -17.37
N PRO A 144 -4.96 -2.17 -17.12
CA PRO A 144 -4.44 -3.41 -16.52
C PRO A 144 -3.43 -4.18 -17.39
N VAL A 145 -3.43 -3.98 -18.71
CA VAL A 145 -2.43 -4.56 -19.62
C VAL A 145 -1.14 -3.76 -19.54
N VAL A 146 -1.27 -2.42 -19.63
CA VAL A 146 -0.17 -1.46 -19.47
C VAL A 146 0.59 -1.70 -18.18
N LEU A 147 -0.13 -1.76 -17.06
CA LEU A 147 0.46 -1.97 -15.73
C LEU A 147 1.24 -3.28 -15.66
N ARG A 148 0.65 -4.41 -16.07
CA ARG A 148 1.33 -5.71 -16.01
C ARG A 148 2.58 -5.76 -16.89
N ASN A 149 2.58 -5.09 -18.04
CA ASN A 149 3.75 -4.99 -18.89
C ASN A 149 4.85 -4.11 -18.28
N LEU A 150 4.46 -3.03 -17.60
CA LEU A 150 5.39 -2.18 -16.87
C LEU A 150 6.02 -2.95 -15.70
N LEU A 151 5.20 -3.57 -14.84
CA LEU A 151 5.68 -4.30 -13.66
C LEU A 151 6.66 -5.44 -14.01
N LYS A 152 6.50 -6.09 -15.16
CA LYS A 152 7.42 -7.13 -15.64
C LYS A 152 8.80 -6.60 -16.04
N GLN A 153 8.91 -5.32 -16.38
CA GLN A 153 10.15 -4.68 -16.82
C GLN A 153 10.88 -3.98 -15.68
N ILE A 154 10.28 -3.88 -14.49
CA ILE A 154 10.92 -3.30 -13.32
C ILE A 154 12.13 -4.14 -12.91
N SER A 155 13.30 -3.50 -12.90
CA SER A 155 14.54 -4.13 -12.46
C SER A 155 14.65 -4.16 -10.92
N PRO A 156 15.49 -5.04 -10.34
CA PRO A 156 15.78 -5.00 -8.90
C PRO A 156 16.29 -3.62 -8.43
N LYS A 157 17.12 -2.95 -9.24
CA LYS A 157 17.60 -1.58 -8.97
C LYS A 157 16.43 -0.60 -8.87
N THR A 158 15.47 -0.69 -9.78
CA THR A 158 14.26 0.14 -9.77
C THR A 158 13.43 -0.16 -8.53
N VAL A 159 13.23 -1.43 -8.16
CA VAL A 159 12.56 -1.79 -6.90
C VAL A 159 13.26 -1.16 -5.69
N GLU A 160 14.59 -1.20 -5.60
CA GLU A 160 15.34 -0.59 -4.51
C GLU A 160 15.15 0.94 -4.42
N ILE A 161 15.02 1.62 -5.57
CA ILE A 161 14.69 3.05 -5.61
C ILE A 161 13.28 3.28 -5.06
N ILE A 162 12.30 2.51 -5.54
CA ILE A 162 10.90 2.64 -5.12
C ILE A 162 10.74 2.32 -3.63
N GLN A 163 11.48 1.34 -3.10
CA GLN A 163 11.45 0.97 -1.69
C GLN A 163 11.90 2.08 -0.74
N LYS A 164 12.65 3.07 -1.22
CA LYS A 164 13.02 4.26 -0.44
C LYS A 164 11.91 5.29 -0.35
N HIS A 165 10.87 5.19 -1.17
CA HIS A 165 9.73 6.10 -1.14
C HIS A 165 9.06 6.03 0.25
N PRO A 166 8.68 7.18 0.86
CA PRO A 166 8.13 7.23 2.21
C PRO A 166 6.97 6.26 2.45
N LEU A 167 6.06 6.14 1.48
CA LEU A 167 4.94 5.19 1.54
C LEU A 167 5.42 3.73 1.68
N VAL A 168 6.31 3.28 0.80
CA VAL A 168 6.76 1.88 0.75
C VAL A 168 7.65 1.58 1.96
N ASN A 169 8.52 2.51 2.34
CA ASN A 169 9.35 2.38 3.54
C ASN A 169 8.50 2.31 4.82
N GLY A 170 7.52 3.21 4.96
CA GLY A 170 6.58 3.20 6.09
C GLY A 170 5.79 1.90 6.16
N LEU A 171 5.31 1.41 5.01
CA LEU A 171 4.59 0.15 4.90
C LEU A 171 5.46 -1.05 5.29
N ASN A 172 6.69 -1.14 4.76
CA ASN A 172 7.64 -2.18 5.16
C ASN A 172 7.93 -2.15 6.66
N THR A 173 8.14 -0.95 7.23
CA THR A 173 8.42 -0.76 8.66
C THR A 173 7.24 -1.21 9.53
N PHE A 174 6.02 -0.82 9.17
CA PHE A 174 4.81 -1.24 9.86
C PHE A 174 4.65 -2.76 9.83
N LEU A 175 4.75 -3.37 8.64
CA LEU A 175 4.61 -4.81 8.48
C LEU A 175 5.69 -5.58 9.25
N LEU A 176 6.96 -5.15 9.17
CA LEU A 176 8.06 -5.77 9.91
C LEU A 176 7.84 -5.73 11.42
N SER A 177 7.50 -4.56 11.96
CA SER A 177 7.34 -4.37 13.40
C SER A 177 6.19 -5.22 13.95
N THR A 178 5.05 -5.25 13.27
CA THR A 178 3.85 -5.96 13.70
C THR A 178 3.99 -7.48 13.58
N ILE A 179 4.58 -7.96 12.47
CA ILE A 179 4.86 -9.38 12.26
C ILE A 179 5.86 -9.90 13.29
N THR A 180 6.91 -9.14 13.61
CA THR A 180 7.91 -9.54 14.60
C THR A 180 7.32 -9.60 16.00
N GLN A 181 6.45 -8.65 16.36
CA GLN A 181 5.73 -8.68 17.65
C GLN A 181 4.77 -9.86 17.76
N SER A 182 4.09 -10.24 16.67
CA SER A 182 3.22 -11.41 16.63
C SER A 182 3.98 -12.71 16.92
N ALA A 183 5.23 -12.83 16.43
CA ALA A 183 6.09 -13.98 16.68
C ALA A 183 6.59 -14.07 18.14
N TYR A 184 6.55 -12.98 18.91
CA TYR A 184 7.07 -12.92 20.28
C TYR A 184 6.00 -13.01 21.37
N ARG A 185 4.71 -13.20 21.04
CA ARG A 185 3.68 -13.47 22.06
C ARG A 185 3.97 -14.84 22.71
N PRO A 186 4.40 -14.90 24.00
CA PRO A 186 4.71 -16.18 24.63
C PRO A 186 3.41 -16.98 24.80
N ILE A 187 3.53 -18.30 24.69
CA ILE A 187 2.45 -19.31 24.81
C ILE A 187 1.68 -19.24 26.16
N GLY A 188 2.04 -18.33 27.08
CA GLY A 188 1.52 -18.27 28.45
C GLY A 188 0.29 -17.39 28.71
N GLN A 189 -0.38 -16.81 27.70
CA GLN A 189 -1.67 -16.13 27.89
C GLN A 189 -2.81 -16.90 27.23
N MET A 190 -3.00 -18.15 27.64
CA MET A 190 -4.29 -18.82 27.50
C MET A 190 -4.87 -19.09 28.88
N ALA A 191 -6.05 -18.51 29.11
CA ALA A 191 -7.03 -18.82 30.14
C ALA A 191 -6.53 -18.85 31.60
N GLY A 192 -6.83 -17.77 32.33
CA GLY A 192 -7.00 -17.85 33.78
C GLY A 192 -8.12 -18.84 34.09
N VAL A 193 -7.73 -20.09 34.40
CA VAL A 193 -8.61 -21.04 35.06
C VAL A 193 -8.65 -20.63 36.53
N HIS A 194 -9.66 -19.84 36.91
CA HIS A 194 -10.06 -19.73 38.30
C HIS A 194 -10.66 -21.07 38.75
N LEU A 195 -9.81 -21.96 39.27
CA LEU A 195 -10.26 -23.02 40.14
C LEU A 195 -10.49 -22.42 41.53
N HIS A 196 -11.74 -22.06 41.80
CA HIS A 196 -12.25 -22.01 43.17
C HIS A 196 -12.57 -23.44 43.58
N THR A 197 -11.83 -23.98 44.54
CA THR A 197 -12.28 -25.11 45.35
C THR A 197 -12.06 -24.74 46.81
N MET A 198 -13.17 -24.88 47.55
CA MET A 198 -13.32 -24.77 48.99
C MET A 198 -12.46 -25.77 49.74
#